data_AF-A0A9E7VBW3-F1
#
_entry.id   AF-A0A9E7VBW3-F1
#
_cell.length_a   1.000
_cell.length_b   1.000
_cell.length_c   1.000
_cell.angle_alpha   90.00
_cell.angle_beta   90.00
_cell.angle_gamma   90.00
#
_symmetry.space_group_name_H-M   'P 1'
#
loop_
_entity.id
_entity.type
_entity.pdbx_description
1 polymer ?
#
loop_
_entity_poly.entity_id
_entity_poly.type
_entity_poly.pdbx_seq_one_letter_code
_entity_poly.pdbx_strand_id
1 'polypeptide(L)'
;MKTITALAVLALVATTWAVSPPAIGTAVDCSKYQAKGSGLACTREYKPVCGVDNSVYSNECMYCMKKQERGIVLRKLHDGQCVKCTRYSEACTMEYMPHCGSDGVEYGNKCLFCNGVAKSRGALYLANYGPCQPR
;
A
#
# COMPACT_ATOMS: atom_id res chain seq x y z
N MET A 1 -44.64 5.26 -48.76
CA MET A 1 -43.25 5.08 -49.23
C MET A 1 -42.38 6.18 -48.64
N LYS A 2 -41.55 5.81 -47.65
CA LYS A 2 -40.23 6.37 -47.29
C LYS A 2 -39.86 5.81 -45.92
N THR A 3 -39.11 4.72 -45.97
CA THR A 3 -38.51 4.00 -44.85
C THR A 3 -37.45 4.89 -44.20
N ILE A 4 -37.59 5.20 -42.92
CA ILE A 4 -36.49 5.77 -42.11
C ILE A 4 -35.88 4.60 -41.35
N THR A 5 -34.68 4.25 -41.75
CA THR A 5 -33.83 3.18 -41.23
C THR A 5 -33.48 3.42 -39.77
N ALA A 6 -33.74 2.42 -38.93
CA ALA A 6 -33.26 2.34 -37.57
C ALA A 6 -31.72 2.31 -37.57
N LEU A 7 -31.09 3.35 -37.02
CA LEU A 7 -29.67 3.32 -36.72
C LEU A 7 -29.48 2.51 -35.43
N ALA A 8 -29.16 1.23 -35.61
CA ALA A 8 -28.58 0.42 -34.56
C ALA A 8 -27.25 1.07 -34.14
N VAL A 9 -27.23 1.71 -32.97
CA VAL A 9 -25.99 2.08 -32.31
C VAL A 9 -25.34 0.77 -31.88
N LEU A 10 -24.47 0.24 -32.74
CA LEU A 10 -23.51 -0.78 -32.38
C LEU A 10 -22.66 -0.18 -31.27
N ALA A 11 -23.00 -0.52 -30.02
CA ALA A 11 -22.11 -0.34 -28.91
C ALA A 11 -20.86 -1.14 -29.25
N LEU A 12 -19.82 -0.45 -29.74
CA LEU A 12 -18.48 -1.00 -29.84
C LEU A 12 -18.14 -1.44 -28.43
N VAL A 13 -18.22 -2.75 -28.19
CA VAL A 13 -17.67 -3.38 -27.00
C VAL A 13 -16.19 -3.07 -27.10
N ALA A 14 -15.78 -2.00 -26.43
CA ALA A 14 -14.38 -1.70 -26.26
C ALA A 14 -13.80 -2.94 -25.62
N THR A 15 -12.98 -3.67 -26.38
CA THR A 15 -12.08 -4.68 -25.85
C THR A 15 -11.06 -3.92 -25.01
N THR A 16 -11.49 -3.37 -23.88
CA THR A 16 -10.60 -2.95 -22.83
C THR A 16 -10.03 -4.26 -22.32
N TRP A 17 -8.83 -4.58 -22.78
CA TRP A 17 -8.00 -5.57 -22.11
C TRP A 17 -8.08 -5.20 -20.64
N ALA A 18 -8.52 -6.14 -19.80
CA ALA A 18 -8.69 -5.90 -18.38
C ALA A 18 -7.32 -5.53 -17.80
N VAL A 19 -7.00 -4.24 -17.78
CA VAL A 19 -5.84 -3.71 -17.06
C VAL A 19 -6.25 -3.76 -15.61
N SER A 20 -5.92 -4.88 -14.95
CA SER A 20 -6.05 -5.00 -13.51
C SER A 20 -5.41 -3.78 -12.85
N PRO A 21 -6.05 -3.17 -11.83
CA PRO A 21 -5.44 -2.07 -11.10
C PRO A 21 -4.04 -2.47 -10.61
N PRO A 22 -3.06 -1.55 -10.64
CA PRO A 22 -1.75 -1.83 -10.08
C PRO A 22 -1.90 -2.25 -8.62
N ALA A 23 -1.31 -3.41 -8.29
CA ALA A 23 -1.40 -3.96 -6.94
C ALA A 23 -0.67 -3.05 -5.94
N ILE A 24 -1.39 -2.59 -4.92
CA ILE A 24 -0.86 -1.72 -3.86
C ILE A 24 0.23 -2.47 -3.08
N GLY A 25 1.33 -1.78 -2.75
CA GLY A 25 2.45 -2.35 -2.00
C GLY A 25 3.34 -3.31 -2.82
N THR A 26 4.29 -3.95 -2.16
CA THR A 26 5.30 -4.84 -2.74
C THR A 26 5.10 -6.29 -2.28
N ALA A 27 5.49 -7.25 -3.12
CA ALA A 27 5.49 -8.65 -2.74
C ALA A 27 6.74 -8.95 -1.89
N VAL A 28 6.54 -9.59 -0.74
CA VAL A 28 7.63 -10.12 0.09
C VAL A 28 7.85 -11.59 -0.26
N ASP A 29 9.12 -11.98 -0.46
CA ASP A 29 9.53 -13.37 -0.65
C ASP A 29 9.55 -14.11 0.70
N CYS A 30 8.51 -14.90 0.90
CA CYS A 30 8.34 -15.70 2.11
C CYS A 30 8.97 -17.10 2.01
N SER A 31 9.66 -17.43 0.91
CA SER A 31 10.26 -18.75 0.70
C SER A 31 11.33 -19.08 1.75
N LYS A 32 11.98 -18.05 2.31
CA LYS A 32 12.93 -18.19 3.44
C LYS A 32 12.26 -18.54 4.77
N TYR A 33 10.94 -18.38 4.89
CA TYR A 33 10.16 -18.61 6.09
C TYR A 33 9.19 -19.79 5.92
N GLN A 34 9.62 -20.85 5.25
CA GLN A 34 8.79 -22.04 5.12
C GLN A 34 8.83 -22.87 6.41
N ALA A 35 7.67 -23.25 6.92
CA ALA A 35 7.58 -24.28 7.95
C ALA A 35 8.10 -25.61 7.40
N LYS A 36 9.30 -26.03 7.81
CA LYS A 36 9.80 -27.39 7.59
C LYS A 36 9.60 -28.19 8.88
N GLY A 37 8.69 -29.17 8.88
CA GLY A 37 8.43 -30.01 10.05
C GLY A 37 7.54 -29.34 11.10
N SER A 38 7.99 -29.28 12.36
CA SER A 38 7.24 -28.94 13.58
C SER A 38 6.74 -27.48 13.71
N GLY A 39 6.49 -26.79 12.58
CA GLY A 39 6.05 -25.40 12.53
C GLY A 39 7.18 -24.41 12.25
N LEU A 40 6.82 -23.22 11.76
CA LEU A 40 7.74 -22.11 11.58
C LEU A 40 7.98 -21.42 12.93
N ALA A 41 9.23 -21.32 13.36
CA ALA A 41 9.65 -20.55 14.52
C ALA A 41 10.30 -19.23 14.08
N CYS A 42 9.67 -18.11 14.41
CA CYS A 42 10.23 -16.78 14.16
C CYS A 42 11.03 -16.28 15.36
N THR A 43 12.10 -15.53 15.08
CA THR A 43 12.82 -14.81 16.13
C THR A 43 11.94 -13.71 16.73
N ARG A 44 12.24 -13.29 17.97
CA ARG A 44 11.55 -12.18 18.65
C ARG A 44 12.18 -10.82 18.34
N GLU A 45 13.01 -10.72 17.30
CA GLU A 45 13.58 -9.46 16.86
C GLU A 45 12.48 -8.51 16.38
N TYR A 46 12.54 -7.25 16.80
CA TYR A 46 11.57 -6.23 16.40
C TYR A 46 12.10 -5.42 15.22
N LYS A 47 11.66 -5.79 14.02
CA LYS A 47 11.93 -5.13 12.72
C LYS A 47 10.61 -4.98 11.97
N PRO A 48 9.74 -4.04 12.41
CA PRO A 48 8.34 -4.04 12.03
C PRO A 48 8.13 -3.88 10.51
N VAL A 49 7.03 -4.42 10.02
CA VAL A 49 6.58 -4.32 8.63
C VAL A 49 5.14 -3.84 8.61
N CYS A 50 4.83 -2.85 7.78
CA CYS A 50 3.45 -2.40 7.56
C CYS A 50 2.84 -3.11 6.35
N GLY A 51 1.72 -3.81 6.56
CA GLY A 51 0.95 -4.46 5.50
C GLY A 51 -0.09 -3.54 4.85
N VAL A 52 -0.56 -3.91 3.65
CA VAL A 52 -1.67 -3.24 2.96
C VAL A 52 -3.00 -3.26 3.73
N ASP A 53 -3.10 -4.14 4.72
CA ASP A 53 -4.21 -4.23 5.68
C ASP A 53 -4.09 -3.21 6.84
N ASN A 54 -3.09 -2.33 6.79
CA ASN A 54 -2.72 -1.40 7.87
C ASN A 54 -2.33 -2.10 9.18
N SER A 55 -2.02 -3.40 9.15
CA SER A 55 -1.50 -4.13 10.31
C SER A 55 0.02 -4.02 10.38
N VAL A 56 0.53 -3.94 11.61
CA VAL A 56 1.97 -3.99 11.89
C VAL A 56 2.35 -5.41 12.27
N TYR A 57 3.31 -5.96 11.54
CA TYR A 57 3.88 -7.27 11.80
C TYR A 57 5.25 -7.07 12.45
N SER A 58 5.51 -7.74 13.59
CA SER A 58 6.71 -7.48 14.41
C SER A 58 8.03 -7.68 13.68
N ASN A 59 8.04 -8.58 12.69
CA ASN A 59 9.12 -8.78 11.74
C ASN A 59 8.62 -9.48 10.48
N GLU A 60 9.48 -9.56 9.46
CA GLU A 60 9.16 -10.17 8.16
C GLU A 60 8.79 -11.66 8.29
N CYS A 61 9.34 -12.38 9.27
CA CYS A 61 8.97 -13.78 9.53
C CYS A 61 7.51 -13.89 10.01
N MET A 62 7.12 -13.08 11.00
CA MET A 62 5.73 -13.02 11.48
C MET A 62 4.76 -12.54 10.39
N TYR A 63 5.18 -11.60 9.55
CA TYR A 63 4.45 -11.18 8.35
C TYR A 63 4.20 -12.37 7.42
N CYS A 64 5.24 -13.15 7.13
CA CYS A 64 5.15 -14.30 6.23
C CYS A 64 4.34 -15.47 6.81
N MET A 65 4.39 -15.69 8.13
CA MET A 65 3.46 -16.61 8.80
C MET A 65 2.01 -16.22 8.53
N LYS A 66 1.67 -14.95 8.73
CA LYS A 66 0.31 -14.44 8.54
C LYS A 66 -0.13 -14.44 7.07
N LYS A 67 0.79 -14.16 6.14
CA LYS A 67 0.53 -14.31 4.69
C LYS A 67 0.18 -15.75 4.31
N GLN A 68 0.76 -16.74 5.00
CA GLN A 68 0.54 -18.16 4.74
C GLN A 68 -0.72 -18.72 5.42
N GLU A 69 -1.21 -18.07 6.49
CA GLU A 69 -2.55 -18.32 7.04
C GLU A 69 -3.59 -17.95 5.97
N ARG A 70 -4.20 -18.97 5.36
CA ARG A 70 -4.99 -18.89 4.10
C ARG A 70 -6.01 -17.73 4.10
N GLY A 71 -6.00 -16.93 3.02
CA GLY A 71 -7.15 -16.11 2.63
C GLY A 71 -6.92 -14.62 2.35
N ILE A 72 -5.72 -14.09 2.62
CA ILE A 72 -5.44 -12.65 2.45
C ILE A 72 -4.28 -12.44 1.48
N VAL A 73 -4.52 -11.65 0.43
CA VAL A 73 -3.45 -11.15 -0.45
C VAL A 73 -2.68 -10.07 0.33
N LEU A 74 -1.71 -10.50 1.14
CA LEU A 74 -0.91 -9.60 1.95
C LEU A 74 0.32 -9.12 1.16
N ARG A 75 0.35 -7.81 0.90
CA ARG A 75 1.49 -7.07 0.33
C ARG A 75 2.05 -6.11 1.36
N LYS A 76 3.35 -5.82 1.26
CA LYS A 76 4.06 -4.90 2.15
C LYS A 76 3.93 -3.49 1.62
N LEU A 77 3.46 -2.55 2.44
CA LEU A 77 3.51 -1.14 2.09
C LEU A 77 4.94 -0.63 2.21
N HIS A 78 5.51 -0.77 3.41
CA HIS A 78 6.86 -0.31 3.71
C HIS A 78 7.42 -1.05 4.93
N ASP A 79 8.74 -0.92 5.15
CA ASP A 79 9.38 -1.32 6.39
C ASP A 79 9.14 -0.27 7.48
N GLY A 80 9.00 -0.71 8.72
CA GLY A 80 8.62 0.13 9.87
C GLY A 80 7.17 -0.06 10.32
N GLN A 81 6.76 0.73 11.30
CA GLN A 81 5.37 0.75 11.79
C GLN A 81 4.46 1.48 10.81
N CYS A 82 3.20 1.10 10.68
CA CYS A 82 2.25 1.87 9.89
C CYS A 82 2.08 3.29 10.46
N VAL A 83 2.04 4.29 9.58
CA VAL A 83 1.80 5.68 9.99
C VAL A 83 0.32 5.87 10.30
N LYS A 84 0.01 6.18 11.55
CA LYS A 84 -1.35 6.56 11.96
C LYS A 84 -1.56 8.06 11.80
N CYS A 85 -2.45 8.42 10.89
CA CYS A 85 -2.93 9.79 10.70
C CYS A 85 -4.32 9.92 11.31
N THR A 86 -4.38 10.49 12.51
CA THR A 86 -5.62 10.59 13.29
C THR A 86 -6.31 11.94 13.14
N ARG A 87 -5.57 13.00 12.81
CA ARG A 87 -6.09 14.37 12.73
C ARG A 87 -5.39 15.17 11.65
N TYR A 88 -6.17 16.02 10.99
CA TYR A 88 -5.69 17.13 10.19
C TYR A 88 -5.23 18.27 11.10
N SER A 89 -4.22 19.03 10.68
CA SER A 89 -3.76 20.23 11.39
C SER A 89 -3.49 21.36 10.39
N GLU A 90 -3.99 22.56 10.64
CA GLU A 90 -3.68 23.73 9.80
C GLU A 90 -2.24 24.23 9.97
N ALA A 91 -1.66 23.97 11.15
CA ALA A 91 -0.29 24.32 11.47
C ALA A 91 0.54 23.05 11.73
N CYS A 92 1.68 22.95 11.05
CA CYS A 92 2.68 21.91 11.28
C CYS A 92 3.97 22.53 11.81
N THR A 93 4.73 21.76 12.59
CA THR A 93 6.08 22.13 12.99
C THR A 93 7.01 22.14 11.76
N MET A 94 8.15 22.84 11.88
CA MET A 94 9.20 22.89 10.85
C MET A 94 10.29 21.81 11.06
N GLU A 95 10.01 20.79 11.88
CA GLU A 95 10.93 19.66 12.02
C GLU A 95 11.03 18.90 10.69
N TYR A 96 12.24 18.44 10.36
CA TYR A 96 12.50 17.70 9.13
C TYR A 96 12.75 16.22 9.45
N MET A 97 11.68 15.43 9.33
CA MET A 97 11.66 13.97 9.43
C MET A 97 10.82 13.43 8.27
N PRO A 98 11.40 13.36 7.05
CA PRO A 98 10.63 13.23 5.83
C PRO A 98 9.92 11.89 5.71
N HIS A 99 8.82 11.91 4.96
CA HIS A 99 7.98 10.77 4.63
C HIS A 99 7.73 10.76 3.13
N CYS A 100 8.08 9.67 2.45
CA CYS A 100 7.79 9.53 1.02
C CYS A 100 6.39 8.97 0.82
N GLY A 101 5.53 9.73 0.14
CA GLY A 101 4.18 9.32 -0.23
C GLY A 101 4.15 8.31 -1.37
N SER A 102 3.05 7.56 -1.48
CA SER A 102 2.77 6.67 -2.61
C SER A 102 2.60 7.41 -3.94
N ASP A 103 2.36 8.72 -3.89
CA ASP A 103 2.34 9.65 -5.02
C ASP A 103 3.74 10.11 -5.44
N GLY A 104 4.80 9.67 -4.75
CA GLY A 104 6.17 10.08 -5.00
C GLY A 104 6.51 11.48 -4.47
N VAL A 105 5.64 12.08 -3.66
CA VAL A 105 5.88 13.37 -3.03
C VAL A 105 6.57 13.18 -1.68
N GLU A 106 7.60 13.98 -1.42
CA GLU A 106 8.21 14.06 -0.10
C GLU A 106 7.43 15.01 0.79
N TYR A 107 7.05 14.53 1.97
CA TYR A 107 6.44 15.32 3.02
C TYR A 107 7.46 15.54 4.12
N GLY A 108 7.82 16.80 4.40
CA GLY A 108 8.94 17.13 5.31
C GLY A 108 8.79 16.60 6.74
N ASN A 109 7.56 16.30 7.19
CA ASN A 109 7.30 15.62 8.45
C ASN A 109 5.95 14.88 8.45
N LYS A 110 5.70 14.16 9.54
CA LYS A 110 4.46 13.39 9.76
C LYS A 110 3.21 14.25 9.67
N CYS A 111 3.24 15.50 10.15
CA CYS A 111 2.08 16.39 10.10
C CYS A 111 1.70 16.72 8.66
N LEU A 112 2.67 17.15 7.86
CA LEU A 112 2.47 17.43 6.43
C LEU A 112 2.01 16.19 5.66
N PHE A 113 2.62 15.04 5.94
CA PHE A 113 2.19 13.76 5.37
C PHE A 113 0.73 13.44 5.71
N CYS A 114 0.35 13.54 6.98
CA CYS A 114 -1.00 13.23 7.42
C CYS A 114 -2.06 14.21 6.88
N ASN A 115 -1.71 15.48 6.67
CA ASN A 115 -2.56 16.41 5.95
C ASN A 115 -2.76 15.98 4.48
N GLY A 116 -1.69 15.52 3.83
CA GLY A 116 -1.76 14.88 2.51
C GLY A 116 -2.70 13.67 2.49
N VAL A 117 -2.59 12.79 3.49
CA VAL A 117 -3.45 11.61 3.63
C VAL A 117 -4.92 12.02 3.76
N ALA A 118 -5.23 12.98 4.65
CA ALA A 118 -6.59 13.48 4.83
C ALA A 118 -7.16 14.07 3.54
N LYS A 119 -6.37 14.86 2.81
CA LYS A 119 -6.75 15.46 1.52
C LYS A 119 -6.97 14.41 0.43
N SER A 120 -6.19 13.33 0.44
CA SER A 120 -6.27 12.25 -0.56
C SER A 120 -7.49 11.34 -0.40
N ARG A 121 -8.24 11.44 0.71
CA ARG A 121 -9.37 10.56 1.05
C ARG A 121 -9.00 9.07 1.02
N GLY A 122 -7.79 8.73 1.47
CA GLY A 122 -7.30 7.36 1.59
C GLY A 122 -6.53 6.83 0.37
N ALA A 123 -6.33 7.64 -0.68
CA ALA A 123 -5.50 7.25 -1.82
C ALA A 123 -3.99 7.33 -1.52
N LEU A 124 -3.57 8.22 -0.62
CA LEU A 124 -2.18 8.36 -0.20
C LEU A 124 -1.88 7.41 0.97
N TYR A 125 -0.80 6.66 0.83
CA TYR A 125 -0.20 5.86 1.89
C TYR A 125 1.31 6.11 1.95
N LEU A 126 1.95 5.72 3.05
CA LEU A 126 3.40 5.89 3.18
C LEU A 126 4.08 4.86 2.28
N ALA A 127 4.87 5.34 1.32
CA ALA A 127 5.71 4.48 0.49
C ALA A 127 6.97 4.06 1.24
N ASN A 128 7.65 5.00 1.91
CA ASN A 128 8.82 4.73 2.76
C ASN A 128 9.01 5.85 3.79
N TYR A 129 9.61 5.52 4.93
CA TYR A 129 10.19 6.54 5.81
C TYR A 129 11.42 7.18 5.17
N GLY A 130 11.61 8.47 5.40
CA GLY A 130 12.69 9.24 4.78
C GLY A 130 12.24 9.95 3.49
N PRO A 131 13.19 10.59 2.78
CA PRO A 131 12.93 11.22 1.49
C PRO A 131 12.58 10.19 0.43
N CYS A 132 11.93 10.63 -0.65
CA CYS A 132 11.71 9.74 -1.80
C CYS A 132 13.04 9.43 -2.50
N GLN A 133 13.23 8.17 -2.89
CA GLN A 133 14.41 7.78 -3.66
C GLN A 133 14.23 8.21 -5.12
N PRO A 134 15.28 8.78 -5.77
CA PRO A 134 15.24 9.04 -7.20
C PRO A 134 15.06 7.73 -7.96
N ARG A 135 14.14 7.73 -8.93
CA ARG A 135 13.90 6.59 -9.83
C ARG A 135 14.91 6.53 -10.96
#